data_AF-H2MHP5-F1
#
_entry.id   AF-H2MHP5-F1
#
_cell.length_a   1.000
_cell.length_b   1.000
_cell.length_c   1.000
_cell.angle_alpha   90.00
_cell.angle_beta   90.00
_cell.angle_gamma   90.00
#
_symmetry.space_group_name_H-M   'P 1'
#
loop_
_entity.id
_entity.type
_entity.pdbx_description
1 polymer ?
#
loop_
_entity_poly.entity_id
_entity_poly.type
_entity_poly.pdbx_seq_one_letter_code
_entity_poly.pdbx_strand_id
1 'polypeptide(L)'
;MLTNVGLRVFLKSSTNIFRGSSSLSSAASLLPRRGPAALTPDSRGCCFPLAFNAPEGFAASQPVRQYARVAKTKKTDTGSQLSDLTPEMLKLDYAAVPLAQTTDDIVKRLLSLELASHSEKLQLKKEQLIAKVQRDETDRSSVEVQIAILTARIRNYGEHLQKHHKDKANKRRMLMAIDRRKKLLKNLRLVRYETFERVCEQLGITYTFPPEYYRRATRRWLAKKEFCIKVFKAVQKQKAEQNLKMKQNLKTTETEETKATAV
;
A
#
# COMPACT_ATOMS: atom_id res chain seq x y z
N MET A 1 12.70 -40.78 37.63
CA MET A 1 13.55 -39.76 36.96
C MET A 1 13.00 -38.39 37.31
N LEU A 2 13.87 -37.54 37.85
CA LEU A 2 13.64 -36.36 38.68
C LEU A 2 12.98 -35.15 37.97
N THR A 3 12.00 -34.55 38.67
CA THR A 3 11.71 -33.12 38.93
C THR A 3 11.98 -32.00 37.89
N ASN A 4 10.91 -31.21 37.66
CA ASN A 4 10.81 -29.74 37.63
C ASN A 4 12.08 -28.88 37.57
N VAL A 5 12.14 -27.93 36.62
CA VAL A 5 12.58 -26.50 36.68
C VAL A 5 12.48 -25.98 35.23
N GLY A 6 11.96 -24.82 34.84
CA GLY A 6 11.42 -23.65 35.52
C GLY A 6 11.05 -22.60 34.48
N LEU A 7 9.92 -21.93 34.70
CA LEU A 7 9.51 -20.70 34.03
C LEU A 7 10.52 -19.58 34.32
N ARG A 8 10.98 -18.87 33.28
CA ARG A 8 11.38 -17.46 33.42
C ARG A 8 10.85 -16.62 32.27
N VAL A 9 9.80 -15.90 32.64
CA VAL A 9 9.31 -14.65 32.08
C VAL A 9 10.46 -13.64 32.02
N PHE A 10 10.68 -13.01 30.87
CA PHE A 10 11.47 -11.77 30.79
C PHE A 10 10.57 -10.64 30.33
N LEU A 11 10.14 -9.85 31.32
CA LEU A 11 9.58 -8.51 31.17
C LEU A 11 10.63 -7.62 30.51
N LYS A 12 10.30 -7.03 29.35
CA LYS A 12 10.96 -5.82 28.88
C LYS A 12 9.96 -4.68 28.98
N SER A 13 10.09 -3.97 30.10
CA SER A 13 9.51 -2.66 30.32
C SER A 13 10.03 -1.67 29.28
N SER A 14 9.09 -0.90 28.77
CA SER A 14 9.26 0.22 27.87
C SER A 14 9.80 1.43 28.62
N THR A 15 10.91 2.00 28.17
CA THR A 15 11.22 3.42 28.37
C THR A 15 11.67 4.02 27.04
N ASN A 16 10.68 4.48 26.28
CA ASN A 16 10.89 5.51 25.26
C ASN A 16 11.18 6.81 26.00
N ILE A 17 12.39 7.36 25.86
CA ILE A 17 12.65 8.76 26.19
C ILE A 17 12.83 9.52 24.88
N PHE A 18 11.87 10.41 24.70
CA PHE A 18 11.70 11.34 23.61
C PHE A 18 12.44 12.63 23.98
N ARG A 19 13.50 12.99 23.25
CA ARG A 19 14.02 14.36 23.11
C ARG A 19 14.59 14.44 21.70
N GLY A 20 14.08 15.26 20.77
CA GLY A 20 13.65 16.64 20.92
C GLY A 20 14.75 17.53 20.35
N SER A 21 14.92 17.51 19.02
CA SER A 21 15.85 18.38 18.31
C SER A 21 15.14 19.68 17.91
N SER A 22 15.51 20.79 18.53
CA SER A 22 15.09 22.14 18.14
C SER A 22 16.20 23.15 18.38
N SER A 23 16.82 23.63 17.30
CA SER A 23 17.49 24.92 17.14
C SER A 23 17.94 24.97 15.66
N LEU A 24 17.19 25.56 14.72
CA LEU A 24 17.09 26.98 14.35
C LEU A 24 18.42 27.71 14.15
N SER A 25 18.41 28.55 13.10
CA SER A 25 19.40 29.55 12.65
C SER A 25 20.62 29.01 11.88
N SER A 26 21.18 29.64 10.84
CA SER A 26 20.81 30.76 9.96
C SER A 26 21.88 30.84 8.85
N ALA A 27 21.52 31.41 7.69
CA ALA A 27 22.34 32.19 6.75
C ALA A 27 23.78 31.75 6.37
N ALA A 28 24.01 31.56 5.06
CA ALA A 28 25.19 32.14 4.38
C ALA A 28 25.08 31.95 2.85
N SER A 29 24.93 33.07 2.15
CA SER A 29 25.24 33.24 0.73
C SER A 29 26.64 33.85 0.59
N LEU A 30 27.25 33.65 -0.61
CA LEU A 30 28.33 34.42 -1.26
C LEU A 30 29.74 33.77 -1.35
N LEU A 31 29.99 33.23 -2.56
CA LEU A 31 31.05 33.62 -3.52
C LEU A 31 32.56 33.28 -3.24
N PRO A 32 33.41 33.33 -4.28
CA PRO A 32 34.35 32.27 -4.63
C PRO A 32 35.81 32.62 -4.31
N ARG A 33 36.68 31.60 -4.28
CA ARG A 33 38.12 31.80 -4.10
C ARG A 33 38.87 31.73 -5.44
N ARG A 34 39.48 32.86 -5.81
CA ARG A 34 40.47 33.08 -6.88
C ARG A 34 41.84 32.47 -6.52
N GLY A 35 42.61 32.12 -7.55
CA GLY A 35 44.07 31.98 -7.57
C GLY A 35 44.58 31.62 -8.97
N PRO A 36 45.74 32.10 -9.46
CA PRO A 36 45.79 33.04 -10.59
C PRO A 36 46.71 32.70 -11.78
N ALA A 37 46.53 33.48 -12.87
CA ALA A 37 47.52 34.02 -13.85
C ALA A 37 48.36 33.05 -14.72
N ALA A 38 48.76 33.33 -15.97
CA ALA A 38 48.48 34.34 -17.00
C ALA A 38 49.17 33.87 -18.31
N LEU A 39 48.89 34.57 -19.42
CA LEU A 39 49.60 34.62 -20.72
C LEU A 39 49.10 33.68 -21.84
N THR A 40 48.28 34.26 -22.72
CA THR A 40 48.24 34.01 -24.18
C THR A 40 49.35 34.82 -24.88
N PRO A 41 49.54 34.78 -26.21
CA PRO A 41 49.08 33.84 -27.25
C PRO A 41 50.27 33.30 -28.10
N ASP A 42 50.04 32.33 -28.99
CA ASP A 42 50.45 32.51 -30.39
C ASP A 42 49.93 31.42 -31.32
N SER A 43 49.61 31.89 -32.52
CA SER A 43 49.04 31.17 -33.64
C SER A 43 50.13 30.55 -34.53
N ARG A 44 49.73 29.48 -35.24
CA ARG A 44 50.27 28.88 -36.48
C ARG A 44 50.80 27.46 -36.31
N GLY A 45 50.41 26.61 -37.25
CA GLY A 45 51.16 25.40 -37.58
C GLY A 45 50.31 24.13 -37.63
N CYS A 46 49.72 23.88 -38.80
CA CYS A 46 49.32 22.55 -39.22
C CYS A 46 50.52 21.57 -39.26
N CYS A 47 50.17 20.28 -39.44
CA CYS A 47 50.97 19.16 -39.98
C CYS A 47 51.51 18.17 -38.93
N PHE A 48 50.81 17.05 -38.70
CA PHE A 48 50.87 15.83 -39.53
C PHE A 48 49.97 14.73 -38.92
N PRO A 49 49.25 13.94 -39.74
CA PRO A 49 48.44 12.82 -39.29
C PRO A 49 49.32 11.57 -39.14
N LEU A 50 49.27 10.91 -37.99
CA LEU A 50 49.67 9.50 -37.90
C LEU A 50 48.42 8.65 -37.92
N ALA A 51 48.13 8.16 -39.13
CA ALA A 51 47.24 7.04 -39.36
C ALA A 51 47.77 5.81 -38.63
N PHE A 52 47.09 5.40 -37.57
CA PHE A 52 47.16 4.03 -37.09
C PHE A 52 45.86 3.34 -37.48
N ASN A 53 45.95 2.56 -38.57
CA ASN A 53 44.97 1.54 -38.91
C ASN A 53 44.97 0.49 -37.80
N ALA A 54 43.93 0.47 -36.97
CA ALA A 54 43.62 -0.64 -36.09
C ALA A 54 42.34 -1.33 -36.61
N PRO A 55 42.35 -2.67 -36.72
CA PRO A 55 41.29 -3.42 -37.38
C PRO A 55 39.98 -3.38 -36.61
N GLU A 56 38.90 -3.44 -37.38
CA GLU A 56 37.52 -3.50 -36.90
C GLU A 56 37.33 -4.59 -35.84
N GLY A 57 36.83 -4.21 -34.67
CA GLY A 57 36.51 -5.16 -33.62
C GLY A 57 36.03 -4.47 -32.35
N PHE A 58 34.71 -4.53 -32.14
CA PHE A 58 33.99 -4.05 -30.96
C PHE A 58 33.93 -2.53 -30.79
N ALA A 59 33.07 -1.90 -31.58
CA ALA A 59 32.31 -0.76 -31.09
C ALA A 59 31.60 -1.21 -29.80
N ALA A 60 32.09 -0.75 -28.64
CA ALA A 60 31.43 -0.98 -27.38
C ALA A 60 30.02 -0.39 -27.49
N SER A 61 29.02 -1.26 -27.69
CA SER A 61 27.63 -0.88 -27.70
C SER A 61 27.38 -0.10 -26.42
N GLN A 62 27.07 1.19 -26.53
CA GLN A 62 26.74 1.96 -25.34
C GLN A 62 25.61 1.21 -24.62
N PRO A 63 25.73 0.96 -23.29
CA PRO A 63 24.66 0.29 -22.58
C PRO A 63 23.42 1.16 -22.77
N VAL A 64 22.41 0.60 -23.45
CA VAL A 64 21.14 1.26 -23.70
C VAL A 64 20.51 1.57 -22.34
N ARG A 65 20.81 2.76 -21.81
CA ARG A 65 20.35 3.26 -20.50
C ARG A 65 18.93 3.84 -20.58
N GLN A 66 18.22 3.57 -21.66
CA GLN A 66 16.86 4.04 -21.88
C GLN A 66 15.90 2.84 -21.84
N TYR A 67 15.76 2.22 -20.67
CA TYR A 67 14.54 1.45 -20.43
C TYR A 67 13.40 2.48 -20.41
N ALA A 68 12.55 2.47 -21.44
CA ALA A 68 11.30 3.21 -21.40
C ALA A 68 10.62 2.89 -20.07
N ARG A 69 10.42 3.89 -19.22
CA ARG A 69 9.66 3.68 -17.99
C ARG A 69 8.27 3.21 -18.41
N VAL A 70 7.87 2.04 -17.94
CA VAL A 70 6.50 1.54 -18.14
C VAL A 70 5.53 2.67 -17.85
N ALA A 71 4.69 2.98 -18.84
CA ALA A 71 3.67 4.00 -18.68
C ALA A 71 2.84 3.66 -17.45
N LYS A 72 2.84 4.56 -16.46
CA LYS A 72 1.97 4.41 -15.31
C LYS A 72 0.57 4.66 -15.81
N THR A 73 -0.23 3.60 -15.95
CA THR A 73 -1.66 3.73 -16.19
C THR A 73 -2.23 4.66 -15.12
N LYS A 74 -2.94 5.72 -15.55
CA LYS A 74 -3.70 6.56 -14.60
C LYS A 74 -4.66 5.61 -13.89
N LYS A 75 -4.63 5.61 -12.54
CA LYS A 75 -5.62 4.85 -11.79
C LYS A 75 -6.98 5.47 -12.08
N THR A 76 -7.96 4.63 -12.37
CA THR A 76 -9.36 5.02 -12.53
C THR A 76 -9.80 5.79 -11.29
N ASP A 77 -10.57 6.86 -11.50
CA ASP A 77 -11.12 7.68 -10.42
C ASP A 77 -12.00 6.78 -9.55
N THR A 78 -11.63 6.59 -8.29
CA THR A 78 -12.51 5.87 -7.37
C THR A 78 -13.73 6.76 -7.14
N GLY A 79 -14.93 6.26 -7.42
CA GLY A 79 -16.17 7.00 -7.20
C GLY A 79 -16.24 7.60 -5.80
N SER A 80 -16.89 8.76 -5.67
CA SER A 80 -17.06 9.43 -4.39
C SER A 80 -17.92 8.58 -3.46
N GLN A 81 -17.57 8.51 -2.17
CA GLN A 81 -18.35 7.85 -1.12
C GLN A 81 -19.74 8.48 -0.99
N LEU A 82 -19.91 9.73 -1.39
CA LEU A 82 -21.17 10.45 -1.34
C LEU A 82 -22.10 10.15 -2.53
N SER A 83 -21.69 9.35 -3.52
CA SER A 83 -22.50 9.06 -4.72
C SER A 83 -23.86 8.45 -4.39
N ASP A 84 -23.94 7.65 -3.32
CA ASP A 84 -25.19 6.96 -2.97
C ASP A 84 -26.18 7.85 -2.19
N LEU A 85 -25.82 9.11 -1.87
CA LEU A 85 -26.76 10.04 -1.24
C LEU A 85 -27.59 10.72 -2.32
N THR A 86 -28.91 10.56 -2.23
CA THR A 86 -29.81 11.33 -3.09
C THR A 86 -29.92 12.77 -2.55
N PRO A 87 -29.96 13.79 -3.43
CA PRO A 87 -30.06 15.19 -3.02
C PRO A 87 -31.30 15.50 -2.17
N GLU A 88 -32.39 14.76 -2.37
CA GLU A 88 -33.67 14.95 -1.70
C GLU A 88 -33.70 14.41 -0.25
N MET A 89 -32.69 13.62 0.17
CA MET A 89 -32.66 13.12 1.55
C MET A 89 -32.64 14.29 2.54
N LEU A 90 -33.33 14.13 3.66
CA LEU A 90 -33.29 15.12 4.73
C LEU A 90 -31.93 15.09 5.45
N LYS A 91 -31.54 16.26 5.95
CA LYS A 91 -30.46 16.40 6.92
C LYS A 91 -30.76 15.57 8.17
N LEU A 92 -29.69 15.05 8.76
CA LEU A 92 -29.70 14.10 9.87
C LEU A 92 -30.51 14.57 11.07
N ASP A 93 -30.32 15.82 11.49
CA ASP A 93 -30.98 16.39 12.67
C ASP A 93 -32.51 16.48 12.52
N TYR A 94 -33.01 16.54 11.29
CA TYR A 94 -34.43 16.74 10.99
C TYR A 94 -35.14 15.44 10.58
N ALA A 95 -34.39 14.34 10.38
CA ALA A 95 -34.94 13.07 9.90
C ALA A 95 -35.95 12.45 10.89
N ALA A 96 -35.77 12.67 12.20
CA ALA A 96 -36.65 12.14 13.23
C ALA A 96 -37.94 12.96 13.44
N VAL A 97 -38.03 14.16 12.86
CA VAL A 97 -39.13 15.09 13.14
C VAL A 97 -40.29 14.82 12.17
N PRO A 98 -41.49 14.43 12.65
CA PRO A 98 -42.64 14.09 11.80
C PRO A 98 -43.19 15.31 11.03
N LEU A 99 -42.83 16.53 11.43
CA LEU A 99 -43.22 17.77 10.76
C LEU A 99 -42.67 17.88 9.33
N ALA A 100 -41.56 17.22 9.00
CA ALA A 100 -40.91 17.33 7.69
C ALA A 100 -41.78 16.82 6.51
N GLN A 101 -42.76 15.96 6.78
CA GLN A 101 -43.67 15.45 5.75
C GLN A 101 -44.82 16.43 5.44
N THR A 102 -45.20 17.24 6.42
CA THR A 102 -46.38 18.13 6.37
C THR A 102 -46.04 19.50 5.77
N THR A 103 -44.76 19.90 5.81
CA THR A 103 -44.31 21.23 5.36
C THR A 103 -44.29 21.40 3.85
N ASP A 104 -44.28 22.65 3.41
CA ASP A 104 -44.17 23.08 2.02
C ASP A 104 -42.90 22.56 1.33
N ASP A 105 -42.94 22.47 0.01
CA ASP A 105 -41.83 21.97 -0.81
C ASP A 105 -40.57 22.84 -0.72
N ILE A 106 -40.74 24.14 -0.50
CA ILE A 106 -39.63 25.08 -0.28
C ILE A 106 -38.88 24.71 1.00
N VAL A 107 -39.61 24.48 2.09
CA VAL A 107 -39.04 24.11 3.39
C VAL A 107 -38.37 22.74 3.29
N LYS A 108 -39.00 21.77 2.61
CA LYS A 108 -38.41 20.46 2.33
C LYS A 108 -37.07 20.59 1.60
N ARG A 109 -36.97 21.46 0.58
CA ARG A 109 -35.72 21.71 -0.14
C ARG A 109 -34.63 22.33 0.75
N LEU A 110 -34.97 23.27 1.63
CA LEU A 110 -34.02 23.88 2.59
C LEU A 110 -33.47 22.87 3.60
N LEU A 111 -34.27 21.88 3.99
CA LEU A 111 -33.90 20.81 4.90
C LEU A 111 -33.24 19.60 4.21
N SER A 112 -33.19 19.60 2.88
CA SER A 112 -32.61 18.51 2.07
C SER A 112 -31.08 18.58 1.99
N LEU A 113 -30.47 17.48 1.54
CA LEU A 113 -29.03 17.37 1.27
C LEU A 113 -28.57 18.17 0.05
N GLU A 114 -29.48 18.59 -0.83
CA GLU A 114 -29.17 19.43 -1.98
C GLU A 114 -28.43 20.69 -1.54
N LEU A 115 -28.99 21.37 -0.53
CA LEU A 115 -28.47 22.62 0.04
C LEU A 115 -27.61 22.41 1.29
N ALA A 116 -27.28 21.16 1.64
CA ALA A 116 -26.47 20.83 2.81
C ALA A 116 -24.97 21.06 2.59
N SER A 117 -24.28 21.40 3.68
CA SER A 117 -22.82 21.48 3.70
C SER A 117 -22.16 20.11 3.48
N HIS A 118 -20.89 20.09 3.01
CA HIS A 118 -20.15 18.83 2.87
C HIS A 118 -19.99 18.09 4.21
N SER A 119 -19.89 18.84 5.33
CA SER A 119 -19.86 18.28 6.68
C SER A 119 -21.12 17.51 7.03
N GLU A 120 -22.31 18.03 6.71
CA GLU A 120 -23.59 17.37 6.96
C GLU A 120 -23.71 16.07 6.15
N LYS A 121 -23.31 16.11 4.87
CA LYS A 121 -23.27 14.90 4.01
C LYS A 121 -22.36 13.82 4.60
N LEU A 122 -21.21 14.22 5.15
CA LEU A 122 -20.28 13.31 5.82
C LEU A 122 -20.81 12.77 7.15
N GLN A 123 -21.52 13.58 7.93
CA GLN A 123 -22.17 13.14 9.16
C GLN A 123 -23.21 12.05 8.86
N LEU A 124 -24.07 12.28 7.87
CA LEU A 124 -25.06 11.30 7.46
C LEU A 124 -24.43 10.01 6.96
N LYS A 125 -23.39 10.08 6.11
CA LYS A 125 -22.65 8.86 5.68
C LYS A 125 -21.92 8.16 6.81
N LYS A 126 -21.41 8.90 7.79
CA LYS A 126 -20.80 8.32 8.98
C LYS A 126 -21.85 7.53 9.76
N GLU A 127 -23.05 8.08 9.97
CA GLU A 127 -24.13 7.38 10.67
C GLU A 127 -24.65 6.17 9.91
N GLN A 128 -24.83 6.26 8.58
CA GLN A 128 -25.16 5.09 7.75
C GLN A 128 -24.14 3.95 7.89
N LEU A 129 -22.84 4.27 8.03
CA LEU A 129 -21.81 3.25 8.25
C LEU A 129 -21.78 2.72 9.68
N ILE A 130 -22.14 3.54 10.67
CA ILE A 130 -22.27 3.13 12.07
C ILE A 130 -23.46 2.18 12.21
N ALA A 131 -24.62 2.55 11.66
CA ALA A 131 -25.85 1.76 11.72
C ALA A 131 -25.69 0.33 11.17
N LYS A 132 -24.83 0.14 10.17
CA LYS A 132 -24.54 -1.20 9.61
C LYS A 132 -23.84 -2.12 10.61
N VAL A 133 -23.02 -1.55 11.48
CA VAL A 133 -21.98 -2.26 12.25
C VAL A 133 -22.26 -2.23 13.76
N GLN A 134 -23.05 -1.28 14.24
CA GLN A 134 -23.39 -1.13 15.66
C GLN A 134 -24.13 -2.37 16.20
N ARG A 135 -24.01 -2.61 17.50
CA ARG A 135 -24.74 -3.69 18.19
C ARG A 135 -26.08 -3.17 18.67
N ASP A 136 -26.01 -2.06 19.42
CA ASP A 136 -27.17 -1.32 19.90
C ASP A 136 -27.24 0.05 19.24
N GLU A 137 -28.43 0.66 19.19
CA GLU A 137 -28.64 1.97 18.54
C GLU A 137 -27.90 3.12 19.24
N THR A 138 -27.63 2.98 20.53
CA THR A 138 -26.94 3.98 21.35
C THR A 138 -25.41 3.82 21.36
N ASP A 139 -24.88 2.79 20.71
CA ASP A 139 -23.47 2.45 20.76
C ASP A 139 -22.59 3.41 19.95
N ARG A 140 -21.76 4.20 20.65
CA ARG A 140 -20.82 5.14 20.01
C ARG A 140 -19.35 4.81 20.20
N SER A 141 -19.02 4.03 21.23
CA SER A 141 -17.63 3.82 21.69
C SER A 141 -17.06 2.45 21.33
N SER A 142 -17.89 1.50 20.87
CA SER A 142 -17.47 0.15 20.53
C SER A 142 -16.39 0.16 19.44
N VAL A 143 -15.54 -0.88 19.44
CA VAL A 143 -14.39 -0.94 18.51
C VAL A 143 -14.87 -1.02 17.05
N GLU A 144 -15.99 -1.70 16.82
CA GLU A 144 -16.65 -1.88 15.52
C GLU A 144 -17.11 -0.53 14.96
N VAL A 145 -17.81 0.26 15.78
CA VAL A 145 -18.25 1.62 15.46
C VAL A 145 -17.06 2.56 15.21
N GLN A 146 -15.99 2.47 16.02
CA GLN A 146 -14.77 3.25 15.79
C GLN A 146 -14.12 2.93 14.43
N ILE A 147 -14.15 1.66 13.99
CA ILE A 147 -13.64 1.26 12.67
C ILE A 147 -14.51 1.83 11.55
N ALA A 148 -15.83 1.85 11.70
CA ALA A 148 -16.75 2.48 10.74
C ALA A 148 -16.46 3.99 10.62
N ILE A 149 -16.30 4.69 11.74
CA ILE A 149 -15.97 6.13 11.77
C ILE A 149 -14.63 6.40 11.08
N LEU A 150 -13.60 5.62 11.37
CA LEU A 150 -12.29 5.77 10.72
C LEU A 150 -12.39 5.50 9.22
N THR A 151 -13.22 4.53 8.81
CA THR A 151 -13.43 4.20 7.40
C THR A 151 -14.08 5.36 6.64
N ALA A 152 -15.10 6.00 7.21
CA ALA A 152 -15.70 7.22 6.64
C ALA A 152 -14.66 8.34 6.48
N ARG A 153 -13.82 8.57 7.49
CA ARG A 153 -12.75 9.58 7.43
C ARG A 153 -11.70 9.27 6.37
N ILE A 154 -11.27 8.01 6.26
CA ILE A 154 -10.25 7.58 5.28
C ILE A 154 -10.77 7.78 3.85
N ARG A 155 -12.03 7.42 3.59
CA ARG A 155 -12.66 7.62 2.27
C ARG A 155 -12.73 9.10 1.91
N ASN A 156 -13.19 9.97 2.83
CA ASN A 156 -13.18 11.43 2.63
C ASN A 156 -11.77 12.00 2.38
N TYR A 157 -10.75 11.56 3.13
CA TYR A 157 -9.37 11.96 2.84
C TYR A 157 -8.89 11.48 1.46
N GLY A 158 -9.31 10.30 1.03
CA GLY A 158 -9.02 9.76 -0.30
C GLY A 158 -9.52 10.69 -1.40
N GLU A 159 -10.78 11.11 -1.33
CA GLU A 159 -11.40 12.06 -2.28
C GLU A 159 -10.70 13.42 -2.29
N HIS A 160 -10.44 13.99 -1.10
CA HIS A 160 -9.72 15.27 -1.00
C HIS A 160 -8.33 15.21 -1.64
N LEU A 161 -7.59 14.14 -1.38
CA LEU A 161 -6.23 13.96 -1.92
C LEU A 161 -6.20 13.62 -3.41
N GLN A 162 -7.32 13.17 -3.99
CA GLN A 162 -7.46 13.06 -5.44
C GLN A 162 -7.55 14.42 -6.13
N LYS A 163 -8.20 15.39 -5.50
CA LYS A 163 -8.22 16.78 -6.00
C LYS A 163 -6.93 17.52 -5.63
N HIS A 164 -6.40 17.28 -4.43
CA HIS A 164 -5.28 18.02 -3.86
C HIS A 164 -4.07 17.11 -3.53
N HIS A 165 -3.36 16.65 -4.55
CA HIS A 165 -2.25 15.72 -4.39
C HIS A 165 -1.04 16.25 -3.59
N LYS A 166 -0.87 17.57 -3.51
CA LYS A 166 0.27 18.23 -2.85
C LYS A 166 0.08 18.40 -1.33
N ASP A 167 -1.11 18.15 -0.81
CA ASP A 167 -1.42 18.31 0.62
C ASP A 167 -0.83 17.16 1.45
N LYS A 168 0.36 17.39 2.00
CA LYS A 168 1.08 16.41 2.82
C LYS A 168 0.47 16.25 4.22
N ALA A 169 -0.18 17.28 4.74
CA ALA A 169 -0.75 17.27 6.09
C ALA A 169 -1.94 16.30 6.15
N ASN A 170 -2.87 16.41 5.20
CA ASN A 170 -4.01 15.51 5.12
C ASN A 170 -3.60 14.10 4.71
N LYS A 171 -2.58 13.94 3.86
CA LYS A 171 -1.99 12.62 3.57
C LYS A 171 -1.44 11.94 4.82
N ARG A 172 -0.72 12.67 5.68
CA ARG A 172 -0.25 12.15 6.97
C ARG A 172 -1.41 11.74 7.87
N ARG A 173 -2.44 12.58 8.00
CA ARG A 173 -3.65 12.27 8.79
C ARG A 173 -4.36 11.02 8.30
N MET A 174 -4.49 10.86 6.98
CA MET A 174 -5.07 9.67 6.36
C MET A 174 -4.28 8.40 6.70
N LEU A 175 -2.94 8.43 6.56
CA LEU A 175 -2.09 7.28 6.89
C LEU A 175 -2.20 6.90 8.37
N MET A 176 -2.18 7.90 9.27
CA MET A 176 -2.40 7.67 10.70
C MET A 176 -3.77 7.04 11.00
N ALA A 177 -4.82 7.48 10.31
CA ALA A 177 -6.15 6.89 10.45
C ALA A 177 -6.20 5.44 9.95
N ILE A 178 -5.53 5.12 8.84
CA ILE A 178 -5.40 3.75 8.31
C ILE A 178 -4.70 2.86 9.33
N ASP A 179 -3.59 3.31 9.90
CA ASP A 179 -2.82 2.53 10.88
C ASP A 179 -3.60 2.32 12.19
N ARG A 180 -4.29 3.36 12.66
CA ARG A 180 -5.21 3.23 13.81
C ARG A 180 -6.31 2.21 13.53
N ARG A 181 -6.93 2.25 12.35
CA ARG A 181 -7.96 1.27 11.94
C ARG A 181 -7.40 -0.16 11.90
N LYS A 182 -6.19 -0.35 11.34
CA LYS A 182 -5.51 -1.66 11.31
C LYS A 182 -5.24 -2.19 12.73
N LYS A 183 -4.85 -1.32 13.66
CA LYS A 183 -4.66 -1.69 15.07
C LYS A 183 -5.97 -2.15 15.72
N LEU A 184 -7.07 -1.44 15.49
CA LEU A 184 -8.39 -1.81 16.00
C LEU A 184 -8.88 -3.15 15.39
N LEU A 185 -8.70 -3.36 14.09
CA LEU A 185 -9.03 -4.64 13.43
C LEU A 185 -8.20 -5.80 13.98
N LYS A 186 -6.91 -5.58 14.23
CA LYS A 186 -6.05 -6.59 14.88
C LYS A 186 -6.59 -6.95 16.26
N ASN A 187 -6.99 -5.95 17.05
CA ASN A 187 -7.54 -6.18 18.38
C ASN A 187 -8.88 -6.91 18.33
N LEU A 188 -9.80 -6.51 17.45
CA LEU A 188 -11.08 -7.20 17.27
C LEU A 188 -10.88 -8.68 16.94
N ARG A 189 -9.99 -8.95 15.99
CA ARG A 189 -9.69 -10.32 15.57
C ARG A 189 -9.18 -11.21 16.71
N LEU A 190 -8.44 -10.65 17.67
CA LEU A 190 -7.93 -11.38 18.84
C LEU A 190 -9.02 -11.63 19.89
N VAL A 191 -9.97 -10.72 20.05
CA VAL A 191 -11.00 -10.78 21.10
C VAL A 191 -12.27 -11.49 20.63
N ARG A 192 -12.78 -11.16 19.45
CA ARG A 192 -14.02 -11.70 18.87
C ARG A 192 -13.89 -11.84 17.35
N TYR A 193 -13.73 -13.07 16.89
CA TYR A 193 -13.49 -13.35 15.48
C TYR A 193 -14.75 -13.14 14.60
N GLU A 194 -15.91 -13.61 15.05
CA GLU A 194 -17.18 -13.48 14.30
C GLU A 194 -17.52 -12.02 13.98
N THR A 195 -17.39 -11.14 14.98
CA THR A 195 -17.63 -9.70 14.78
C THR A 195 -16.60 -9.07 13.83
N PHE A 196 -15.35 -9.56 13.85
CA PHE A 196 -14.32 -9.07 12.94
C PHE A 196 -14.66 -9.40 11.48
N GLU A 197 -15.14 -10.61 11.21
CA GLU A 197 -15.56 -11.04 9.88
C GLU A 197 -16.74 -10.22 9.37
N ARG A 198 -17.80 -10.07 10.19
CA ARG A 198 -18.97 -9.23 9.87
C ARG A 198 -18.58 -7.79 9.53
N VAL A 199 -17.71 -7.17 10.34
CA VAL A 199 -17.23 -5.79 10.10
C VAL A 199 -16.46 -5.70 8.78
N CYS A 200 -15.63 -6.69 8.48
CA CYS A 200 -14.86 -6.75 7.24
C CYS A 200 -15.76 -6.85 6.01
N GLU A 201 -16.80 -7.69 6.06
CA GLU A 201 -17.79 -7.84 4.99
C GLU A 201 -18.62 -6.56 4.78
N GLN A 202 -19.25 -6.05 5.85
CA GLN A 202 -20.14 -4.88 5.78
C GLN A 202 -19.43 -3.61 5.30
N LEU A 203 -18.16 -3.41 5.68
CA LEU A 203 -17.39 -2.24 5.28
C LEU A 203 -16.55 -2.45 4.02
N GLY A 204 -16.49 -3.68 3.49
CA GLY A 204 -15.66 -4.06 2.33
C GLY A 204 -14.16 -3.90 2.60
N ILE A 205 -13.68 -4.35 3.76
CA ILE A 205 -12.27 -4.21 4.18
C ILE A 205 -11.56 -5.56 4.11
N THR A 206 -10.54 -5.65 3.25
CA THR A 206 -9.63 -6.80 3.21
C THR A 206 -8.52 -6.65 4.25
N TYR A 207 -8.46 -7.56 5.22
CA TYR A 207 -7.39 -7.58 6.23
C TYR A 207 -6.16 -8.31 5.69
N THR A 208 -5.03 -7.60 5.61
CA THR A 208 -3.73 -8.16 5.22
C THR A 208 -2.79 -8.17 6.41
N PHE A 209 -2.13 -9.30 6.66
CA PHE A 209 -1.09 -9.39 7.68
C PHE A 209 0.11 -8.50 7.35
N PRO A 210 0.71 -7.82 8.36
CA PRO A 210 1.95 -7.10 8.15
C PRO A 210 3.09 -8.09 7.85
N PRO A 211 4.04 -7.75 6.96
CA PRO A 211 5.22 -8.57 6.75
C PRO A 211 6.08 -8.58 8.02
N GLU A 212 6.81 -9.67 8.24
CA GLU A 212 7.73 -9.81 9.38
C GLU A 212 8.83 -8.75 9.37
N TYR A 213 9.38 -8.46 8.19
CA TYR A 213 10.49 -7.52 8.03
C TYR A 213 10.20 -6.48 6.95
N TYR A 214 10.38 -5.22 7.29
CA TYR A 214 10.36 -4.10 6.34
C TYR A 214 11.76 -3.92 5.73
N ARG A 215 12.01 -4.54 4.57
CA ARG A 215 13.27 -4.37 3.81
C ARG A 215 13.03 -3.53 2.56
N ARG A 216 13.96 -2.62 2.27
CA ARG A 216 13.93 -1.86 1.00
C ARG A 216 14.45 -2.74 -0.14
N ALA A 217 13.60 -3.05 -1.11
CA ALA A 217 14.01 -3.76 -2.31
C ALA A 217 14.88 -2.87 -3.22
N THR A 218 16.16 -3.18 -3.32
CA THR A 218 17.09 -2.53 -4.26
C THR A 218 17.04 -3.20 -5.63
N ARG A 219 17.45 -2.49 -6.70
CA ARG A 219 17.47 -3.06 -8.07
C ARG A 219 18.29 -4.35 -8.15
N ARG A 220 19.47 -4.36 -7.52
CA ARG A 220 20.34 -5.54 -7.43
C ARG A 220 19.65 -6.71 -6.73
N TRP A 221 18.94 -6.44 -5.63
CA TRP A 221 18.21 -7.48 -4.90
C TRP A 221 17.04 -8.04 -5.71
N LEU A 222 16.27 -7.18 -6.39
CA LEU A 222 15.17 -7.59 -7.27
C LEU A 222 15.67 -8.50 -8.40
N ALA A 223 16.70 -8.07 -9.13
CA ALA A 223 17.29 -8.87 -10.21
C ALA A 223 17.81 -10.22 -9.72
N LYS A 224 18.54 -10.24 -8.58
CA LYS A 224 19.00 -11.48 -7.96
C LYS A 224 17.82 -12.38 -7.57
N LYS A 225 16.77 -11.82 -6.96
CA LYS A 225 15.60 -12.59 -6.52
C LYS A 225 14.85 -13.19 -7.70
N GLU A 226 14.62 -12.43 -8.76
CA GLU A 226 14.00 -12.90 -10.00
C GLU A 226 14.82 -14.02 -10.65
N PHE A 227 16.14 -13.85 -10.75
CA PHE A 227 17.04 -14.88 -11.24
C PHE A 227 16.95 -16.16 -10.42
N CYS A 228 17.01 -16.07 -9.08
CA CYS A 228 16.86 -17.23 -8.21
C CYS A 228 15.50 -17.93 -8.40
N ILE A 229 14.41 -17.19 -8.59
CA ILE A 229 13.08 -17.76 -8.87
C ILE A 229 13.08 -18.51 -10.21
N LYS A 230 13.70 -17.94 -11.25
CA LYS A 230 13.81 -18.58 -12.58
C LYS A 230 14.60 -19.89 -12.50
N VAL A 231 15.77 -19.86 -11.85
CA VAL A 231 16.60 -21.05 -11.64
C VAL A 231 15.84 -22.10 -10.83
N PHE A 232 15.18 -21.71 -9.75
CA PHE A 232 14.37 -22.63 -8.94
C PHE A 232 13.28 -23.32 -9.78
N LYS A 233 12.53 -22.57 -10.60
CA LYS A 233 11.50 -23.14 -11.49
C LYS A 233 12.09 -24.10 -12.52
N ALA A 234 13.24 -23.77 -13.11
CA ALA A 234 13.92 -24.63 -14.07
C ALA A 234 14.37 -25.96 -13.45
N VAL A 235 14.99 -25.90 -12.27
CA VAL A 235 15.42 -27.10 -11.53
C VAL A 235 14.21 -27.97 -11.15
N GLN A 236 13.11 -27.36 -10.69
CA GLN A 236 11.88 -28.12 -10.38
C GLN A 236 11.30 -28.82 -11.62
N LYS A 237 11.35 -28.15 -12.77
CA LYS A 237 10.90 -28.74 -14.05
C LYS A 237 11.75 -29.97 -14.43
N GLN A 238 13.07 -29.86 -14.35
CA GLN A 238 13.97 -30.97 -14.64
C GLN A 238 13.76 -32.16 -13.68
N LYS A 239 13.61 -31.89 -12.38
CA LYS A 239 13.29 -32.93 -11.39
C LYS A 239 11.95 -33.61 -11.67
N ALA A 240 10.93 -32.84 -12.07
CA ALA A 240 9.64 -33.40 -12.44
C ALA A 240 9.75 -34.32 -13.68
N GLU A 241 10.49 -33.90 -14.71
CA GLU A 241 10.75 -34.71 -15.91
C GLU A 241 11.52 -36.00 -15.58
N GLN A 242 12.56 -35.92 -14.75
CA GLN A 242 13.31 -37.08 -14.28
C GLN A 242 12.41 -38.05 -13.50
N ASN A 243 11.58 -37.54 -12.58
CA ASN A 243 10.64 -38.35 -11.82
C ASN A 243 9.58 -39.02 -12.71
N LEU A 244 9.12 -38.34 -13.77
CA LEU A 244 8.19 -38.92 -14.75
C LEU A 244 8.85 -40.05 -15.54
N LYS A 245 10.10 -39.87 -15.98
CA LYS A 245 10.88 -40.91 -16.66
C LYS A 245 11.10 -42.13 -15.77
N MET A 246 11.51 -41.92 -14.51
CA MET A 246 11.66 -43.02 -13.54
C MET A 246 10.34 -43.77 -13.32
N LYS A 247 9.21 -43.06 -13.20
CA LYS A 247 7.88 -43.69 -13.10
C LYS A 247 7.49 -44.47 -14.35
N GLN A 248 7.83 -43.98 -15.54
CA GLN A 248 7.58 -44.71 -16.80
C GLN A 248 8.42 -45.98 -16.85
N ASN A 249 9.71 -45.89 -16.50
CA ASN A 249 10.62 -47.04 -16.48
C ASN A 249 10.18 -48.12 -15.47
N LEU A 250 9.74 -47.73 -14.27
CA LEU A 250 9.20 -48.67 -13.28
C LEU A 250 7.93 -49.37 -13.77
N LYS A 251 7.03 -48.62 -14.43
CA LYS A 251 5.84 -49.21 -15.04
C LYS A 251 6.19 -50.19 -16.15
N THR A 252 7.17 -49.87 -16.99
CA THR A 252 7.60 -50.78 -18.06
C THR A 252 8.20 -52.06 -17.47
N THR A 253 9.05 -51.98 -16.44
CA THR A 253 9.61 -53.17 -15.77
C THR A 253 8.52 -54.03 -15.13
N GLU A 254 7.55 -53.42 -14.43
CA GLU A 254 6.40 -54.14 -13.86
C GLU A 254 5.55 -54.85 -14.95
N THR A 255 5.34 -54.22 -16.11
CA THR A 255 4.62 -54.84 -17.23
C THR A 255 5.41 -55.96 -17.92
N GLU A 256 6.73 -55.92 -17.89
CA GLU A 256 7.59 -56.98 -18.43
C GLU A 256 7.64 -58.19 -17.48
N GLU A 257 7.77 -57.95 -16.17
CA GLU A 257 7.74 -58.99 -15.14
C GLU A 257 6.39 -59.73 -15.10
N THR A 258 5.27 -59.01 -15.22
CA THR A 258 3.92 -59.62 -15.28
C THR A 258 3.69 -60.44 -16.54
N LYS A 259 4.28 -60.06 -17.68
CA LYS A 259 4.24 -60.86 -18.91
C LYS A 259 5.12 -62.11 -18.81
N ALA A 260 6.30 -61.99 -18.20
CA ALA A 260 7.22 -63.12 -18.02
C ALA A 260 6.68 -64.18 -17.02
N THR A 261 5.83 -63.79 -16.08
CA THR A 261 5.17 -64.70 -15.13
C THR A 261 3.85 -65.31 -15.64
N ALA A 262 3.29 -64.79 -16.74
CA ALA A 262 2.07 -65.30 -17.37
C ALA A 262 2.33 -66.31 -18.50
N VAL A 263 3.59 -66.54 -18.86
CA VAL A 263 4.07 -67.58 -19.79
C VAL A 263 4.62 -68.75 -18.98
#